data_AF-A0A524PAR8-F1
#
_entry.id   AF-A0A524PAR8-F1
#
_cell.length_a   1.000
_cell.length_b   1.000
_cell.length_c   1.000
_cell.angle_alpha   90.00
_cell.angle_beta   90.00
_cell.angle_gamma   90.00
#
_symmetry.space_group_name_H-M   'P 1'
#
loop_
_entity.id
_entity.type
_entity.pdbx_description
1 polymer ?
#
loop_
_entity_poly.entity_id
_entity_poly.type
_entity_poly.pdbx_seq_one_letter_code
_entity_poly.pdbx_strand_id
1 'polypeptide(L)'
;MDGAVFPSRYRNREQARRLFGSDADRYAGFYLAGDPLADELAEWTERSGEPAKAEFERALGRGISTVPNPPPELRRFFERGDQVPPWVDFAQIRTGALAYQRFGILGMIVLSAWSLINGYHSSAAVKPLAFTGQLRHRTQRRLAETARFVSEASQVDGLRVGRPGREISLRVSMIHAHVRRACLDSGRWRTDVWGLPINQADMFGTYWSFRS
;
A
#
# COMPACT_ATOMS: atom_id res chain seq x y z
N MET A 1 22.69 21.24 11.31
CA MET A 1 21.62 20.47 10.65
C MET A 1 21.06 19.52 11.68
N ASP A 2 19.92 19.90 12.24
CA ASP A 2 19.33 19.31 13.44
C ASP A 2 19.13 17.80 13.34
N GLY A 3 19.36 17.13 14.46
CA GLY A 3 19.35 15.68 14.59
C GLY A 3 17.97 15.09 14.33
N ALA A 4 17.66 14.81 13.06
CA ALA A 4 16.49 14.03 12.70
C ALA A 4 16.50 12.71 13.48
N VAL A 5 15.51 12.54 14.36
CA VAL A 5 15.33 11.35 15.18
C VAL A 5 14.66 10.29 14.30
N PHE A 6 15.41 9.26 13.94
CA PHE A 6 14.91 8.11 13.18
C PHE A 6 14.52 6.97 14.10
N PRO A 7 13.62 6.06 13.65
CA PRO A 7 13.24 4.92 14.46
C PRO A 7 14.43 4.05 14.85
N SER A 8 14.50 3.62 16.11
CA SER A 8 15.65 2.85 16.63
C SER A 8 15.88 1.49 15.92
N ARG A 9 14.90 0.99 15.17
CA ARG A 9 15.08 -0.19 14.31
C ARG A 9 15.95 0.04 13.08
N TYR A 10 16.17 1.29 12.65
CA TYR A 10 17.08 1.61 11.56
C TYR A 10 18.52 1.57 12.07
N ARG A 11 19.16 0.40 11.95
CA ARG A 11 20.51 0.12 12.45
C ARG A 11 21.59 0.47 11.43
N ASN A 12 22.84 0.54 11.89
CA ASN A 12 24.04 0.78 11.07
C ASN A 12 24.00 2.08 10.24
N ARG A 13 23.29 3.12 10.73
CA ARG A 13 23.11 4.39 10.01
C ARG A 13 24.42 5.05 9.62
N GLU A 14 25.41 5.10 10.51
CA GLU A 14 26.71 5.71 10.18
C GLU A 14 27.40 4.98 9.04
N GLN A 15 27.36 3.65 9.04
CA GLN A 15 27.92 2.84 7.97
C GLN A 15 27.15 3.06 6.65
N ALA A 16 25.82 3.05 6.69
CA ALA A 16 24.99 3.33 5.53
C ALA A 16 25.28 4.72 4.94
N ARG A 17 25.47 5.73 5.80
CA ARG A 17 25.83 7.09 5.38
C ARG A 17 27.21 7.16 4.74
N ARG A 18 28.19 6.38 5.23
CA ARG A 18 29.52 6.28 4.60
C ARG A 18 29.46 5.66 3.20
N LEU A 19 28.58 4.67 3.00
CA LEU A 19 28.48 3.96 1.72
C LEU A 19 27.58 4.66 0.70
N PHE A 20 26.48 5.27 1.14
CA PHE A 20 25.41 5.77 0.28
C PHE A 20 25.11 7.28 0.46
N GLY A 21 25.89 7.97 1.29
CA GLY A 21 25.77 9.42 1.47
C GLY A 21 24.37 9.85 1.95
N SER A 22 23.83 10.89 1.30
CA SER A 22 22.51 11.46 1.63
C SER A 22 21.34 10.52 1.33
N ASP A 23 21.52 9.53 0.46
CA ASP A 23 20.45 8.57 0.14
C ASP A 23 20.13 7.66 1.34
N ALA A 24 21.10 7.39 2.21
CA ALA A 24 20.85 6.65 3.46
C ALA A 24 19.88 7.41 4.38
N ASP A 25 20.08 8.74 4.54
CA ASP A 25 19.18 9.57 5.35
C ASP A 25 17.81 9.73 4.68
N ARG A 26 17.77 9.84 3.34
CA ARG A 26 16.52 9.88 2.58
C ARG A 26 15.71 8.60 2.77
N TYR A 27 16.37 7.44 2.68
CA TYR A 27 15.74 6.15 2.95
C TYR A 27 15.22 6.07 4.39
N ALA A 28 16.01 6.54 5.36
CA ALA A 28 15.61 6.57 6.76
C ALA A 28 14.33 7.41 6.98
N GLY A 29 14.16 8.51 6.23
CA GLY A 29 12.95 9.32 6.23
C GLY A 29 11.68 8.55 5.84
N PHE A 30 11.79 7.52 4.99
CA PHE A 30 10.64 6.71 4.58
C PHE A 30 10.05 5.84 5.69
N TYR A 31 10.76 5.63 6.81
CA TYR A 31 10.16 5.00 7.99
C TYR A 31 9.12 5.88 8.69
N LEU A 32 9.16 7.18 8.45
CA LEU A 32 8.24 8.18 9.01
C LEU A 32 7.30 8.76 7.95
N ALA A 33 7.25 8.16 6.76
CA ALA A 33 6.36 8.56 5.67
C ALA A 33 5.22 7.53 5.52
N GLY A 34 3.98 8.01 5.59
CA GLY A 34 2.76 7.24 5.30
C GLY A 34 2.23 7.52 3.88
N ASP A 35 0.91 7.63 3.76
CA ASP A 35 0.23 8.08 2.54
C ASP A 35 -0.74 9.21 2.93
N PRO A 36 -0.28 10.49 2.92
CA PRO A 36 -1.05 11.60 3.45
C PRO A 36 -2.45 11.74 2.82
N LEU A 37 -2.60 11.45 1.52
CA LEU A 37 -3.89 11.56 0.85
C LEU A 37 -4.84 10.43 1.27
N ALA A 38 -4.33 9.21 1.42
CA ALA A 38 -5.13 8.11 1.93
C ALA A 38 -5.45 8.29 3.43
N ASP A 39 -4.52 8.85 4.20
CA ASP A 39 -4.67 9.14 5.63
C ASP A 39 -5.75 10.22 5.87
N GLU A 40 -5.71 11.33 5.13
CA GLU A 40 -6.75 12.36 5.13
C GLU A 40 -8.12 11.81 4.72
N LEU A 41 -8.15 10.96 3.66
CA LEU A 41 -9.38 10.34 3.19
C LEU A 41 -9.98 9.39 4.23
N ALA A 42 -9.15 8.60 4.92
CA ALA A 42 -9.57 7.73 6.00
C ALA A 42 -10.14 8.52 7.18
N GLU A 43 -9.50 9.65 7.54
CA GLU A 43 -10.01 10.55 8.57
C GLU A 43 -11.38 11.12 8.20
N TRP A 44 -11.52 11.66 6.98
CA TRP A 44 -12.80 12.17 6.50
C TRP A 44 -13.90 11.10 6.46
N THR A 45 -13.57 9.90 5.99
CA THR A 45 -14.54 8.79 5.90
C THR A 45 -15.04 8.36 7.27
N GLU A 46 -14.16 8.30 8.28
CA GLU A 46 -14.56 7.96 9.66
C GLU A 46 -15.41 9.05 10.31
N ARG A 47 -15.10 10.34 10.09
CA ARG A 47 -15.90 11.45 10.62
C ARG A 47 -17.28 11.54 9.96
N SER A 48 -17.38 11.20 8.68
CA SER A 48 -18.57 11.41 7.85
C SER A 48 -19.48 10.18 7.74
N GLY A 49 -19.00 8.98 8.11
CA GLY A 49 -19.80 7.76 8.21
C GLY A 49 -20.21 7.14 6.87
N GLU A 50 -21.39 6.51 6.84
CA GLU A 50 -21.88 5.74 5.67
C GLU A 50 -22.00 6.56 4.36
N PRO A 51 -22.45 7.83 4.36
CA PRO A 51 -22.50 8.63 3.14
C PRO A 51 -21.13 8.75 2.44
N ALA A 52 -20.06 8.95 3.22
CA ALA A 52 -18.70 9.04 2.68
C ALA A 52 -18.22 7.72 2.07
N LYS A 53 -18.57 6.58 2.67
CA LYS A 53 -18.28 5.26 2.09
C LYS A 53 -19.00 5.06 0.76
N ALA A 54 -20.27 5.48 0.66
CA ALA A 54 -21.02 5.40 -0.59
C ALA A 54 -20.41 6.27 -1.70
N GLU A 55 -19.95 7.48 -1.36
CA GLU A 55 -19.24 8.35 -2.31
C GLU A 55 -17.89 7.75 -2.74
N PHE A 56 -17.14 7.16 -1.82
CA PHE A 56 -15.90 6.45 -2.12
C PHE A 56 -16.14 5.28 -3.08
N GLU A 57 -17.12 4.41 -2.80
CA GLU A 57 -17.44 3.27 -3.67
C GLU A 57 -17.92 3.71 -5.05
N ARG A 58 -18.69 4.80 -5.13
CA ARG A 58 -19.12 5.41 -6.40
C ARG A 58 -17.92 5.91 -7.20
N ALA A 59 -17.02 6.69 -6.57
CA ALA A 59 -15.81 7.19 -7.21
C ALA A 59 -14.87 6.05 -7.63
N LEU A 60 -14.78 4.98 -6.83
CA LEU A 60 -13.93 3.83 -7.09
C LEU A 60 -14.35 3.08 -8.35
N GLY A 61 -15.64 2.73 -8.46
CA GLY A 61 -16.15 1.93 -9.58
C GLY A 61 -16.46 2.73 -10.84
N ARG A 62 -16.82 4.01 -10.71
CA ARG A 62 -17.30 4.83 -11.85
C ARG A 62 -16.48 6.08 -12.13
N GLY A 63 -15.48 6.37 -11.32
CA GLY A 63 -14.64 7.56 -11.42
C GLY A 63 -15.18 8.75 -10.60
N ILE A 64 -14.25 9.60 -10.17
CA ILE A 64 -14.51 10.75 -9.30
C ILE A 64 -15.44 11.79 -9.94
N SER A 65 -15.42 11.92 -11.27
CA SER A 65 -16.31 12.83 -12.03
C SER A 65 -17.80 12.50 -11.86
N THR A 66 -18.12 11.31 -11.38
CA THR A 66 -19.51 10.91 -11.14
C THR A 66 -20.04 11.35 -9.78
N VAL A 67 -19.19 11.76 -8.84
CA VAL A 67 -19.62 12.23 -7.51
C VAL A 67 -19.97 13.72 -7.61
N PRO A 68 -21.20 14.15 -7.26
CA PRO A 68 -21.57 15.56 -7.29
C PRO A 68 -20.87 16.30 -6.15
N ASN A 69 -20.21 17.43 -6.46
CA ASN A 69 -19.50 18.27 -5.48
C ASN A 69 -18.59 17.45 -4.53
N PRO A 70 -17.62 16.67 -5.05
CA PRO A 70 -16.86 15.75 -4.22
C PRO A 70 -16.03 16.53 -3.19
N PRO A 71 -15.96 16.04 -1.94
CA PRO A 71 -15.16 16.66 -0.91
C PRO A 71 -13.68 16.65 -1.30
N PRO A 72 -12.89 17.61 -0.77
CA PRO A 72 -11.53 17.83 -1.23
C PRO A 72 -10.61 16.62 -0.98
N GLU A 73 -10.80 15.87 0.10
CA GLU A 73 -10.05 14.65 0.43
C GLU A 73 -10.28 13.56 -0.63
N LEU A 74 -11.56 13.31 -0.96
CA LEU A 74 -11.97 12.34 -1.98
C LEU A 74 -11.41 12.73 -3.35
N ARG A 75 -11.55 14.01 -3.72
CA ARG A 75 -11.05 14.55 -4.99
C ARG A 75 -9.55 14.36 -5.12
N ARG A 76 -8.76 14.84 -4.15
CA ARG A 76 -7.28 14.76 -4.19
C ARG A 76 -6.79 13.33 -4.29
N PHE A 77 -7.40 12.40 -3.55
CA PHE A 77 -7.02 10.98 -3.58
C PHE A 77 -7.20 10.37 -4.97
N PHE A 78 -8.38 10.56 -5.59
CA PHE A 78 -8.65 9.99 -6.92
C PHE A 78 -7.88 10.70 -8.04
N GLU A 79 -7.76 12.03 -7.99
CA GLU A 79 -6.94 12.78 -8.95
C GLU A 79 -5.47 12.33 -8.91
N ARG A 80 -4.92 12.09 -7.70
CA ARG A 80 -3.57 11.53 -7.58
C ARG A 80 -3.49 10.12 -8.14
N GLY A 81 -4.49 9.29 -7.91
CA GLY A 81 -4.57 7.92 -8.44
C GLY A 81 -4.72 7.85 -9.97
N ASP A 82 -5.24 8.91 -10.60
CA ASP A 82 -5.40 9.03 -12.05
C ASP A 82 -4.17 9.63 -12.75
N GLN A 83 -3.24 10.21 -12.00
CA GLN A 83 -1.99 10.72 -12.56
C GLN A 83 -1.05 9.59 -12.93
N VAL A 84 -0.95 9.30 -14.23
CA VAL A 84 0.05 8.39 -14.77
C VAL A 84 1.40 9.12 -14.85
N PRO A 85 2.46 8.62 -14.17
CA PRO A 85 3.78 9.19 -14.29
C PRO A 85 4.33 9.11 -15.72
N PRO A 86 5.15 10.08 -16.16
CA PRO A 86 5.63 10.16 -17.55
C PRO A 86 6.53 8.98 -17.97
N TRP A 87 7.11 8.27 -17.02
CA TRP A 87 7.93 7.09 -17.27
C TRP A 87 7.11 5.80 -17.49
N VAL A 88 5.80 5.83 -17.31
CA VAL A 88 4.94 4.65 -17.49
C VAL A 88 4.74 4.35 -18.97
N ASP A 89 5.16 3.15 -19.39
CA ASP A 89 4.89 2.61 -20.72
C ASP A 89 3.82 1.50 -20.63
N PHE A 90 2.61 1.82 -21.10
CA PHE A 90 1.50 0.85 -21.13
C PHE A 90 1.70 -0.30 -22.11
N ALA A 91 2.48 -0.12 -23.19
CA ALA A 91 2.82 -1.20 -24.11
C ALA A 91 3.78 -2.20 -23.45
N GLN A 92 4.75 -1.69 -22.67
CA GLN A 92 5.62 -2.53 -21.85
C GLN A 92 4.82 -3.29 -20.77
N ILE A 93 3.93 -2.61 -20.04
CA ILE A 93 3.05 -3.24 -19.04
C ILE A 93 2.19 -4.33 -19.69
N ARG A 94 1.60 -4.07 -20.86
CA ARG A 94 0.80 -5.04 -21.60
C ARG A 94 1.61 -6.28 -21.98
N THR A 95 2.84 -6.11 -22.44
CA THR A 95 3.76 -7.23 -22.74
C THR A 95 4.03 -8.07 -21.48
N GLY A 96 4.29 -7.42 -20.35
CA GLY A 96 4.48 -8.08 -19.06
C GLY A 96 3.23 -8.86 -18.60
N ALA A 97 2.04 -8.25 -18.71
CA ALA A 97 0.77 -8.90 -18.39
C ALA A 97 0.53 -10.16 -19.24
N LEU A 98 0.78 -10.09 -20.55
CA LEU A 98 0.67 -11.24 -21.45
C LEU A 98 1.68 -12.34 -21.10
N ALA A 99 2.92 -11.98 -20.74
CA ALA A 99 3.92 -12.95 -20.29
C ALA A 99 3.50 -13.62 -18.97
N TYR A 100 3.00 -12.84 -18.01
CA TYR A 100 2.52 -13.32 -16.72
C TYR A 100 1.37 -14.32 -16.86
N GLN A 101 0.44 -14.07 -17.78
CA GLN A 101 -0.71 -14.95 -18.02
C GLN A 101 -0.33 -16.31 -18.62
N ARG A 102 0.85 -16.45 -19.24
CA ARG A 102 1.31 -17.73 -19.81
C ARG A 102 1.58 -18.81 -18.76
N PHE A 103 1.85 -18.43 -17.51
CA PHE A 103 2.11 -19.37 -16.41
C PHE A 103 0.85 -20.01 -15.82
N GLY A 104 -0.34 -19.57 -16.28
CA GLY A 104 -1.62 -20.08 -15.82
C GLY A 104 -1.95 -19.74 -14.37
N ILE A 105 -3.18 -20.06 -13.94
CA ILE A 105 -3.70 -19.73 -12.61
C ILE A 105 -2.85 -20.33 -11.48
N LEU A 106 -2.31 -21.54 -11.67
CA LEU A 106 -1.44 -22.18 -10.69
C LEU A 106 -0.13 -21.42 -10.48
N GLY A 107 0.53 -20.94 -11.54
CA GLY A 107 1.74 -20.12 -11.41
C GLY A 107 1.47 -18.82 -10.66
N MET A 108 0.32 -18.19 -10.91
CA MET A 108 -0.10 -16.97 -10.24
C MET A 108 -0.37 -17.19 -8.74
N ILE A 109 -1.01 -18.30 -8.38
CA ILE A 109 -1.27 -18.66 -6.97
C ILE A 109 0.04 -18.96 -6.23
N VAL A 110 0.96 -19.70 -6.86
CA VAL A 110 2.26 -20.04 -6.25
C VAL A 110 3.10 -18.79 -5.99
N LEU A 111 3.22 -17.89 -6.96
CA LEU A 111 3.95 -16.62 -6.79
C LEU A 111 3.32 -15.73 -5.71
N SER A 112 1.99 -15.67 -5.66
CA SER A 112 1.25 -14.90 -4.64
C SER A 112 1.44 -15.51 -3.24
N ALA A 113 1.36 -16.84 -3.13
CA ALA A 113 1.56 -17.55 -1.86
C ALA A 113 3.01 -17.43 -1.37
N TRP A 114 3.99 -17.54 -2.27
CA TRP A 114 5.41 -17.41 -1.95
C TRP A 114 5.77 -16.00 -1.48
N SER A 115 5.26 -14.98 -2.17
CA SER A 115 5.44 -13.57 -1.77
C SER A 115 4.76 -13.27 -0.42
N LEU A 116 3.59 -13.86 -0.16
CA LEU A 116 2.90 -13.71 1.12
C LEU A 116 3.67 -14.37 2.27
N ILE A 117 4.19 -15.60 2.05
CA ILE A 117 5.02 -16.32 3.02
C ILE A 117 6.29 -15.53 3.34
N ASN A 118 6.97 -14.96 2.34
CA ASN A 118 8.12 -14.08 2.57
C ASN A 118 7.73 -12.79 3.30
N GLY A 119 6.57 -12.21 2.98
CA GLY A 119 6.00 -11.08 3.71
C GLY A 119 5.82 -11.35 5.21
N TYR A 120 5.34 -12.54 5.59
CA TYR A 120 5.21 -12.97 7.00
C TYR A 120 6.55 -13.15 7.73
N HIS A 121 7.67 -13.30 7.01
CA HIS A 121 8.99 -13.30 7.64
C HIS A 121 9.53 -11.88 7.91
N SER A 122 8.88 -10.84 7.36
CA SER A 122 9.21 -9.46 7.69
C SER A 122 8.51 -9.03 8.98
N SER A 123 9.30 -8.60 9.98
CA SER A 123 8.76 -8.05 11.23
C SER A 123 7.91 -6.78 11.03
N ALA A 124 8.01 -6.17 9.84
CA ALA A 124 7.24 -5.03 9.37
C ALA A 124 5.79 -5.38 9.03
N ALA A 125 5.56 -6.47 8.29
CA ALA A 125 4.20 -6.90 7.92
C ALA A 125 3.47 -7.57 9.09
N VAL A 126 4.17 -8.33 9.95
CA VAL A 126 3.51 -9.11 11.02
C VAL A 126 2.91 -8.22 12.12
N LYS A 127 3.54 -7.11 12.46
CA LYS A 127 3.15 -6.28 13.61
C LYS A 127 1.76 -5.63 13.45
N PRO A 128 1.42 -4.93 12.35
CA PRO A 128 0.07 -4.41 12.15
C PRO A 128 -1.01 -5.51 12.17
N LEU A 129 -0.69 -6.70 11.63
CA LEU A 129 -1.63 -7.83 11.58
C LEU A 129 -1.84 -8.48 12.95
N ALA A 130 -0.81 -8.53 13.79
CA ALA A 130 -0.91 -8.96 15.18
C ALA A 130 -1.69 -7.94 16.02
N PHE A 131 -1.44 -6.64 15.83
CA PHE A 131 -2.13 -5.57 16.53
C PHE A 131 -3.62 -5.48 16.22
N THR A 132 -4.01 -5.73 14.97
CA THR A 132 -5.43 -5.79 14.55
C THR A 132 -6.12 -7.12 14.88
N GLY A 133 -5.44 -8.06 15.53
CA GLY A 133 -5.97 -9.39 15.87
C GLY A 133 -6.24 -10.30 14.65
N GLN A 134 -5.88 -9.85 13.43
CA GLN A 134 -6.22 -10.55 12.20
C GLN A 134 -5.22 -11.64 11.81
N LEU A 135 -4.09 -11.76 12.53
CA LEU A 135 -3.07 -12.79 12.29
C LEU A 135 -3.60 -14.23 12.50
N ARG A 136 -4.57 -14.45 13.40
CA ARG A 136 -5.07 -15.80 13.77
C ARG A 136 -6.41 -16.18 13.14
N HIS A 137 -7.27 -15.23 12.77
CA HIS A 137 -8.68 -15.54 12.45
C HIS A 137 -9.06 -15.38 10.97
N ARG A 138 -8.19 -14.86 10.08
CA ARG A 138 -8.57 -14.55 8.68
C ARG A 138 -7.49 -14.85 7.62
N THR A 139 -6.52 -15.72 7.91
CA THR A 139 -5.36 -16.00 7.04
C THR A 139 -5.77 -16.46 5.64
N GLN A 140 -6.75 -17.37 5.52
CA GLN A 140 -7.23 -17.87 4.22
C GLN A 140 -7.90 -16.79 3.38
N ARG A 141 -8.73 -15.95 4.00
CA ARG A 141 -9.38 -14.82 3.33
C ARG A 141 -8.35 -13.81 2.80
N ARG A 142 -7.32 -13.50 3.57
CA ARG A 142 -6.24 -12.58 3.16
C ARG A 142 -5.38 -13.14 2.04
N LEU A 143 -5.12 -14.44 2.06
CA LEU A 143 -4.45 -15.12 0.96
C LEU A 143 -5.28 -14.99 -0.33
N ALA A 144 -6.59 -15.22 -0.25
CA ALA A 144 -7.50 -15.04 -1.39
C ALA A 144 -7.57 -13.57 -1.86
N GLU A 145 -7.64 -12.60 -0.93
CA GLU A 145 -7.63 -11.16 -1.26
C GLU A 145 -6.32 -10.74 -1.94
N THR A 146 -5.17 -11.25 -1.48
CA THR A 146 -3.86 -10.99 -2.09
C THR A 146 -3.73 -11.63 -3.46
N ALA A 147 -4.12 -12.90 -3.60
CA ALA A 147 -4.11 -13.61 -4.87
C ALA A 147 -5.01 -12.91 -5.91
N ARG A 148 -6.19 -12.45 -5.48
CA ARG A 148 -7.09 -11.64 -6.31
C ARG A 148 -6.43 -10.33 -6.72
N PHE A 149 -5.81 -9.59 -5.79
CA PHE A 149 -5.10 -8.36 -6.13
C PHE A 149 -4.03 -8.59 -7.20
N VAL A 150 -3.15 -9.57 -6.99
CA VAL A 150 -2.07 -9.89 -7.94
C VAL A 150 -2.65 -10.29 -9.30
N SER A 151 -3.67 -11.16 -9.32
CA SER A 151 -4.30 -11.61 -10.56
C SER A 151 -4.94 -10.46 -11.34
N GLU A 152 -5.70 -9.58 -10.68
CA GLU A 152 -6.42 -8.47 -11.31
C GLU A 152 -5.49 -7.33 -11.73
N ALA A 153 -4.49 -7.00 -10.92
CA ALA A 153 -3.49 -5.99 -11.24
C ALA A 153 -2.60 -6.39 -12.43
N SER A 154 -2.44 -7.70 -12.66
CA SER A 154 -1.64 -8.26 -13.75
C SER A 154 -2.44 -8.59 -15.01
N GLN A 155 -3.73 -8.23 -15.05
CA GLN A 155 -4.53 -8.33 -16.27
C GLN A 155 -4.07 -7.32 -17.33
N VAL A 156 -4.32 -7.64 -18.60
CA VAL A 156 -4.13 -6.67 -19.69
C VAL A 156 -5.04 -5.47 -19.45
N ASP A 157 -4.44 -4.28 -19.38
CA ASP A 157 -5.11 -3.04 -19.01
C ASP A 157 -5.76 -3.08 -17.61
N GLY A 158 -5.36 -3.99 -16.72
CA GLY A 158 -5.96 -4.18 -15.39
C GLY A 158 -5.85 -2.98 -14.46
N LEU A 159 -4.91 -2.07 -14.76
CA LEU A 159 -4.66 -0.84 -14.01
C LEU A 159 -5.34 0.41 -14.61
N ARG A 160 -6.11 0.28 -15.71
CA ARG A 160 -6.87 1.41 -16.27
C ARG A 160 -8.06 1.78 -15.37
N VAL A 161 -8.60 2.98 -15.56
CA VAL A 161 -9.83 3.44 -14.88
C VAL A 161 -10.99 2.46 -15.17
N GLY A 162 -11.75 2.13 -14.13
CA GLY A 162 -12.87 1.18 -14.20
C GLY A 162 -12.47 -0.30 -14.29
N ARG A 163 -11.20 -0.63 -14.01
CA ARG A 163 -10.71 -2.01 -14.02
C ARG A 163 -10.47 -2.52 -12.61
N PRO A 164 -10.75 -3.81 -12.32
CA PRO A 164 -10.67 -4.34 -10.96
C PRO A 164 -9.28 -4.21 -10.32
N GLY A 165 -8.20 -4.36 -11.10
CA GLY A 165 -6.84 -4.20 -10.58
C GLY A 165 -6.58 -2.81 -10.01
N ARG A 166 -7.02 -1.76 -10.71
CA ARG A 166 -6.95 -0.38 -10.22
C ARG A 166 -7.83 -0.18 -8.99
N GLU A 167 -9.07 -0.67 -9.01
CA GLU A 167 -10.00 -0.54 -7.88
C GLU A 167 -9.46 -1.19 -6.61
N ILE A 168 -8.92 -2.40 -6.72
CA ILE A 168 -8.31 -3.11 -5.60
C ILE A 168 -7.07 -2.35 -5.11
N SER A 169 -6.23 -1.81 -6.01
CA SER A 169 -5.05 -1.02 -5.64
C SER A 169 -5.42 0.18 -4.75
N LEU A 170 -6.40 0.98 -5.18
CA LEU A 170 -6.85 2.14 -4.41
C LEU A 170 -7.52 1.74 -3.09
N ARG A 171 -8.30 0.64 -3.10
CA ARG A 171 -8.91 0.10 -1.89
C ARG A 171 -7.86 -0.38 -0.88
N VAL A 172 -6.77 -1.01 -1.34
CA VAL A 172 -5.66 -1.42 -0.47
C VAL A 172 -4.98 -0.21 0.16
N SER A 173 -4.74 0.88 -0.58
CA SER A 173 -4.22 2.13 0.01
C SER A 173 -5.13 2.66 1.12
N MET A 174 -6.45 2.63 0.90
CA MET A 174 -7.43 3.04 1.90
C MET A 174 -7.44 2.12 3.14
N ILE A 175 -7.34 0.81 2.94
CA ILE A 175 -7.20 -0.18 4.03
C ILE A 175 -5.93 0.10 4.84
N HIS A 176 -4.81 0.37 4.18
CA HIS A 176 -3.55 0.69 4.85
C HIS A 176 -3.65 1.95 5.71
N ALA A 177 -4.33 3.00 5.22
CA ALA A 177 -4.59 4.21 6.00
C ALA A 177 -5.41 3.94 7.28
N HIS A 178 -6.53 3.21 7.17
CA HIS A 178 -7.31 2.83 8.35
C HIS A 178 -6.53 1.95 9.34
N VAL A 179 -5.73 0.98 8.85
CA VAL A 179 -4.90 0.15 9.72
C VAL A 179 -3.82 0.98 10.41
N ARG A 180 -3.20 1.91 9.70
CA ARG A 180 -2.21 2.84 10.25
C ARG A 180 -2.82 3.67 11.37
N ARG A 181 -3.96 4.29 11.12
CA ARG A 181 -4.70 5.06 12.12
C ARG A 181 -5.06 4.22 13.34
N ALA A 182 -5.68 3.05 13.15
CA ALA A 182 -6.04 2.15 14.25
C ALA A 182 -4.83 1.72 15.11
N CYS A 183 -3.66 1.51 14.49
CA CYS A 183 -2.43 1.23 15.23
C CYS A 183 -1.99 2.42 16.08
N LEU A 184 -2.05 3.63 15.54
CA LEU A 184 -1.68 4.86 16.27
C LEU A 184 -2.67 5.18 17.39
N ASP A 185 -3.97 5.13 17.11
CA ASP A 185 -5.06 5.40 18.06
C ASP A 185 -5.10 4.40 19.22
N SER A 186 -4.51 3.20 19.04
CA SER A 186 -4.39 2.21 20.12
C SER A 186 -3.52 2.66 21.30
N GLY A 187 -2.68 3.70 21.13
CA GLY A 187 -1.72 4.18 22.12
C GLY A 187 -0.58 3.21 22.44
N ARG A 188 -0.57 2.02 21.84
CA ARG A 188 0.42 0.95 22.07
C ARG A 188 1.51 0.91 21.00
N TRP A 189 1.35 1.65 19.90
CA TRP A 189 2.32 1.70 18.83
C TRP A 189 3.49 2.63 19.18
N ARG A 190 4.72 2.14 19.01
CA ARG A 190 5.94 2.90 19.31
C ARG A 190 6.58 3.41 18.03
N THR A 191 6.18 4.59 17.57
CA THR A 191 6.69 5.21 16.32
C THR A 191 8.18 5.53 16.39
N ASP A 192 8.68 5.87 17.57
CA ASP A 192 10.11 6.08 17.86
C ASP A 192 10.95 4.80 17.73
N VAL A 193 10.34 3.63 17.91
CA VAL A 193 11.02 2.33 17.77
C VAL A 193 10.78 1.72 16.40
N TRP A 194 9.54 1.80 15.91
CA TRP A 194 9.07 1.07 14.72
C TRP A 194 8.81 1.96 13.51
N GLY A 195 8.87 3.28 13.61
CA GLY A 195 8.37 4.16 12.55
C GLY A 195 6.85 4.11 12.45
N LEU A 196 6.29 4.80 11.45
CA LEU A 196 4.84 4.77 11.22
C LEU A 196 4.40 3.36 10.81
N PRO A 197 3.21 2.90 11.22
CA PRO A 197 2.66 1.65 10.70
C PRO A 197 2.50 1.73 9.16
N ILE A 198 2.86 0.67 8.45
CA ILE A 198 2.76 0.59 6.98
C ILE A 198 3.41 1.82 6.32
N ASN A 199 4.64 2.15 6.74
CA ASN A 199 5.38 3.26 6.17
C ASN A 199 5.97 2.90 4.78
N GLN A 200 6.42 3.92 4.06
CA GLN A 200 6.97 3.77 2.71
C GLN A 200 8.21 2.85 2.65
N ALA A 201 9.04 2.83 3.70
CA ALA A 201 10.21 1.93 3.74
C ALA A 201 9.80 0.45 3.82
N ASP A 202 8.80 0.14 4.65
CA ASP A 202 8.25 -1.22 4.79
C ASP A 202 7.46 -1.65 3.55
N MET A 203 6.71 -0.74 2.93
CA MET A 203 6.04 -0.98 1.64
C MET A 203 7.05 -1.28 0.53
N PHE A 204 8.16 -0.52 0.46
CA PHE A 204 9.23 -0.78 -0.48
C PHE A 204 9.90 -2.14 -0.25
N GLY A 205 10.17 -2.49 1.02
CA GLY A 205 10.71 -3.80 1.38
C GLY A 205 9.79 -4.95 0.94
N THR A 206 8.48 -4.78 1.13
CA THR A 206 7.46 -5.74 0.68
C THR A 206 7.45 -5.86 -0.84
N TYR A 207 7.46 -4.74 -1.57
CA TYR A 207 7.53 -4.72 -3.03
C TYR A 207 8.75 -5.48 -3.58
N TRP A 208 9.91 -5.31 -2.93
CA TRP A 208 11.12 -6.03 -3.30
C TRP A 208 10.96 -7.55 -3.20
N SER A 209 10.28 -8.04 -2.16
CA SER A 209 10.00 -9.48 -1.99
C SER A 209 9.10 -10.10 -3.08
N PHE A 210 8.33 -9.28 -3.82
CA PHE A 210 7.56 -9.75 -4.99
C PHE A 210 8.40 -9.83 -6.27
N ARG A 211 9.62 -9.27 -6.28
CA ARG A 211 10.52 -9.26 -7.45
C ARG A 211 11.65 -10.29 -7.36
N SER A 212 12.02 -10.72 -6.17
CA SER A 212 13.06 -11.73 -5.88
C SER A 212 12.51 -13.15 -6.00
#